data_AF-A0A922XEZ7-F1
#
_entry.id   AF-A0A922XEZ7-F1
#
_cell.length_a   1.000
_cell.length_b   1.000
_cell.length_c   1.000
_cell.angle_alpha   90.00
_cell.angle_beta   90.00
_cell.angle_gamma   90.00
#
_symmetry.space_group_name_H-M   'P 1'
#
loop_
_entity.id
_entity.type
_entity.pdbx_description
1 polymer ?
#
loop_
_entity_poly.entity_id
_entity_poly.type
_entity_poly.pdbx_seq_one_letter_code
_entity_poly.pdbx_strand_id
1 'polypeptide(L)'
;MLSFSLVGVRPVAVVAFAAAMIVAVAAQSTTAANLVTYEITADDMCCSGCAKKVAAQLYTAPGVVDVKANVAARTVTVFAKPSDKLTVERLWNAVEKGKGGPSKLIAATGTYTFAKPNQLSDAEKAASGSYVVVVANLKANGAAELVGRELRGVRGVKTIVVNLDSDQLVLEPQQGVHLSPLALAAAVERTKQQPLSVTGPQGRLTIEPTAHQLSSRQKSPGEVR
;
A
#
# COMPACT_ATOMS: atom_id res chain seq x y z
N MET A 1 -21.45 95.15 41.35
CA MET A 1 -21.16 94.66 42.73
C MET A 1 -22.41 93.89 43.15
N LEU A 2 -22.45 92.58 43.30
CA LEU A 2 -21.58 91.69 44.08
C LEU A 2 -21.49 90.26 43.46
N SER A 3 -20.26 89.77 43.38
CA SER A 3 -19.74 88.43 43.73
C SER A 3 -20.59 87.56 44.68
N PHE A 4 -20.49 86.23 44.86
CA PHE A 4 -19.59 85.08 44.55
C PHE A 4 -20.46 83.82 44.85
N SER A 5 -20.43 82.67 44.16
CA SER A 5 -19.62 81.46 44.43
C SER A 5 -20.33 80.27 43.72
N LEU A 6 -19.71 79.49 42.83
CA LEU A 6 -18.78 78.35 43.01
C LEU A 6 -19.41 76.99 43.39
N VAL A 7 -19.18 76.02 42.47
CA VAL A 7 -18.94 74.57 42.64
C VAL A 7 -20.15 73.62 42.67
N GLY A 8 -20.12 72.66 41.74
CA GLY A 8 -20.90 71.42 41.80
C GLY A 8 -20.84 70.58 40.53
N VAL A 9 -19.67 70.03 40.18
CA VAL A 9 -19.48 69.09 39.06
C VAL A 9 -20.05 67.72 39.44
N ARG A 10 -20.87 67.10 38.57
CA ARG A 10 -20.93 65.63 38.43
C ARG A 10 -21.14 65.22 36.95
N PRO A 11 -20.58 64.08 36.52
CA PRO A 11 -20.26 63.80 35.13
C PRO A 11 -21.30 62.94 34.38
N VAL A 12 -21.16 62.99 33.06
CA VAL A 12 -21.86 62.24 32.01
C VAL A 12 -21.68 60.72 32.14
N ALA A 13 -22.75 59.95 31.91
CA ALA A 13 -22.70 58.52 31.54
C ALA A 13 -23.92 58.22 30.63
N VAL A 14 -23.77 58.36 29.31
CA VAL A 14 -23.44 57.29 28.33
C VAL A 14 -24.53 56.21 28.24
N VAL A 15 -25.35 56.35 27.21
CA VAL A 15 -26.20 55.31 26.60
C VAL A 15 -25.34 54.56 25.58
N ALA A 16 -25.28 53.23 25.61
CA ALA A 16 -25.12 52.39 24.42
C ALA A 16 -25.34 50.90 24.73
N PHE A 17 -26.32 50.32 24.05
CA PHE A 17 -26.57 48.88 23.93
C PHE A 17 -25.36 48.14 23.33
N ALA A 18 -24.99 46.99 23.90
CA ALA A 18 -24.19 45.98 23.21
C ALA A 18 -24.65 44.58 23.61
N ALA A 19 -25.48 43.96 22.78
CA ALA A 19 -25.82 42.55 22.85
C ALA A 19 -24.64 41.72 22.33
N ALA A 20 -23.94 41.02 23.23
CA ALA A 20 -22.88 40.08 22.87
C ALA A 20 -23.46 38.67 22.70
N MET A 21 -23.81 38.30 21.46
CA MET A 21 -24.00 36.90 21.06
C MET A 21 -22.62 36.26 20.88
N ILE A 22 -22.15 35.50 21.87
CA ILE A 22 -20.98 34.64 21.72
C ILE A 22 -21.45 33.35 21.06
N VAL A 23 -21.21 33.23 19.75
CA VAL A 23 -21.39 31.98 19.00
C VAL A 23 -20.30 31.02 19.44
N ALA A 24 -20.65 30.01 20.23
CA ALA A 24 -19.78 28.88 20.49
C ALA A 24 -19.58 28.10 19.18
N VAL A 25 -18.44 28.35 18.51
CA VAL A 25 -17.98 27.50 17.41
C VAL A 25 -17.58 26.16 18.03
N ALA A 26 -18.52 25.23 18.08
CA ALA A 26 -18.21 23.82 18.26
C ALA A 26 -17.39 23.39 17.05
N ALA A 27 -16.06 23.35 17.22
CA ALA A 27 -15.17 22.64 16.31
C ALA A 27 -15.60 21.17 16.34
N GLN A 28 -16.47 20.80 15.40
CA GLN A 28 -16.79 19.40 15.15
C GLN A 28 -15.50 18.78 14.64
N SER A 29 -14.79 18.08 15.52
CA SER A 29 -13.71 17.19 15.14
C SER A 29 -14.31 16.19 14.15
N THR A 30 -14.00 16.41 12.87
CA THR A 30 -14.32 15.50 11.78
C THR A 30 -13.88 14.10 12.19
N THR A 31 -14.84 13.16 12.14
CA THR A 31 -14.66 11.71 12.20
C THR A 31 -13.28 11.33 11.71
N ALA A 32 -12.47 10.69 12.56
CA ALA A 32 -11.17 10.16 12.16
C ALA A 32 -11.38 9.33 10.88
N ALA A 33 -10.91 9.87 9.76
CA ALA A 33 -11.07 9.20 8.48
C ALA A 33 -10.38 7.85 8.61
N ASN A 34 -11.11 6.76 8.38
CA ASN A 34 -10.55 5.41 8.31
C ASN A 34 -9.61 5.39 7.10
N LEU A 35 -8.35 5.74 7.33
CA LEU A 35 -7.30 5.78 6.34
C LEU A 35 -6.40 4.57 6.54
N VAL A 36 -6.03 3.96 5.43
CA VAL A 36 -4.96 2.98 5.34
C VAL A 36 -3.67 3.68 4.91
N THR A 37 -2.57 3.24 5.49
CA THR A 37 -1.24 3.79 5.21
C THR A 37 -0.40 2.75 4.50
N TYR A 38 0.32 3.19 3.48
CA TYR A 38 1.34 2.41 2.78
C TYR A 38 2.66 3.16 2.84
N GLU A 39 3.76 2.44 3.00
CA GLU A 39 5.10 3.00 2.84
C GLU A 39 5.78 2.30 1.66
N ILE A 40 6.35 3.08 0.75
CA ILE A 40 6.99 2.56 -0.47
C ILE A 40 8.42 3.12 -0.52
N THR A 41 9.41 2.25 -0.60
CA THR A 41 10.79 2.63 -0.94
C THR A 41 10.88 2.78 -2.45
N ALA A 42 11.31 3.95 -2.91
CA ALA A 42 11.48 4.32 -4.32
C ALA A 42 12.96 4.66 -4.56
N ASP A 43 13.78 3.66 -4.89
CA ASP A 43 15.24 3.76 -4.96
C ASP A 43 15.75 4.85 -5.91
N ASP A 44 15.01 5.11 -6.99
CA ASP A 44 15.39 6.06 -8.03
C ASP A 44 14.87 7.49 -7.75
N MET A 45 14.16 7.69 -6.63
CA MET A 45 13.66 8.99 -6.18
C MET A 45 14.78 9.83 -5.53
N CYS A 46 15.76 10.26 -6.31
CA CYS A 46 16.97 10.94 -5.82
C CYS A 46 16.85 12.46 -5.64
N CYS A 47 15.77 13.09 -6.13
CA CYS A 47 15.59 14.54 -6.08
C CYS A 47 14.12 14.94 -5.97
N SER A 48 13.86 16.21 -5.68
CA SER A 48 12.50 16.77 -5.58
C SER A 48 11.70 16.63 -6.89
N GLY A 49 12.37 16.68 -8.05
CA GLY A 49 11.75 16.45 -9.34
C GLY A 49 11.23 15.02 -9.52
N CYS A 50 12.02 14.01 -9.15
CA CYS A 50 11.58 12.62 -9.15
C CYS A 50 10.43 12.40 -8.15
N ALA A 51 10.52 12.98 -6.95
CA ALA A 51 9.46 12.89 -5.95
C ALA A 51 8.13 13.46 -6.45
N LYS A 52 8.14 14.61 -7.12
CA LYS A 52 6.93 15.20 -7.73
C LYS A 52 6.31 14.27 -8.78
N LYS A 53 7.12 13.63 -9.62
CA LYS A 53 6.63 12.68 -10.65
C LYS A 53 6.00 11.43 -10.02
N VAL A 54 6.67 10.84 -9.02
CA VAL A 54 6.16 9.70 -8.27
C VAL A 54 4.85 10.04 -7.56
N ALA A 55 4.81 11.16 -6.83
CA ALA A 55 3.60 11.62 -6.15
C ALA A 55 2.45 11.86 -7.13
N ALA A 56 2.71 12.52 -8.27
CA ALA A 56 1.70 12.77 -9.29
C ALA A 56 1.06 11.47 -9.81
N GLN A 57 1.86 10.42 -10.04
CA GLN A 57 1.32 9.12 -10.44
C GLN A 57 0.52 8.45 -9.32
N LEU A 58 0.99 8.53 -8.06
CA LEU A 58 0.28 7.96 -6.91
C LEU A 58 -1.09 8.63 -6.68
N TYR A 59 -1.21 9.94 -6.90
CA TYR A 59 -2.50 10.64 -6.82
C TYR A 59 -3.53 10.18 -7.86
N THR A 60 -3.11 9.46 -8.91
CA THR A 60 -4.05 8.85 -9.87
C THR A 60 -4.68 7.54 -9.35
N ALA A 61 -4.14 6.96 -8.28
CA ALA A 61 -4.66 5.72 -7.72
C ALA A 61 -5.96 5.98 -6.94
N PRO A 62 -7.04 5.19 -7.17
CA PRO A 62 -8.32 5.40 -6.50
C PRO A 62 -8.21 5.34 -4.98
N GLY A 63 -8.78 6.33 -4.31
CA GLY A 63 -8.83 6.37 -2.84
C GLY A 63 -7.61 7.02 -2.18
N VAL A 64 -6.52 7.32 -2.92
CA VAL A 64 -5.40 8.09 -2.38
C VAL A 64 -5.86 9.50 -2.01
N VAL A 65 -5.59 9.88 -0.76
CA VAL A 65 -5.96 11.18 -0.19
C VAL A 65 -4.74 12.09 -0.07
N ASP A 66 -3.61 11.53 0.37
CA ASP A 66 -2.38 12.28 0.57
C ASP A 66 -1.15 11.41 0.27
N VAL A 67 -0.08 12.04 -0.20
CA VAL A 67 1.20 11.41 -0.51
C VAL A 67 2.32 12.29 0.03
N LYS A 68 3.08 11.73 0.98
CA LYS A 68 4.25 12.38 1.58
C LYS A 68 5.52 11.72 1.08
N ALA A 69 6.32 12.46 0.34
CA ALA A 69 7.62 11.98 -0.15
C ALA A 69 8.76 12.49 0.75
N ASN A 70 9.62 11.56 1.17
CA ASN A 70 10.88 11.85 1.83
C ASN A 70 12.03 11.50 0.87
N VAL A 71 12.58 12.52 0.20
CA VAL A 71 13.67 12.36 -0.77
C VAL A 71 14.94 11.82 -0.13
N ALA A 72 15.25 12.25 1.10
CA ALA A 72 16.46 11.82 1.79
C ALA A 72 16.43 10.33 2.13
N ALA A 73 15.28 9.84 2.60
CA ALA A 73 15.07 8.41 2.90
C ALA A 73 14.69 7.58 1.67
N ARG A 74 14.41 8.21 0.53
CA ARG A 74 13.84 7.57 -0.67
C ARG A 74 12.57 6.79 -0.38
N THR A 75 11.75 7.31 0.53
CA THR A 75 10.48 6.70 0.93
C THR A 75 9.30 7.60 0.57
N VAL A 76 8.18 6.97 0.26
CA VAL A 76 6.91 7.64 0.00
C VAL A 76 5.85 7.00 0.89
N THR A 77 5.20 7.82 1.72
CA THR A 77 4.06 7.41 2.54
C THR A 77 2.78 7.82 1.84
N VAL A 78 1.88 6.86 1.61
CA VAL A 78 0.59 7.06 0.96
C VAL A 78 -0.51 6.86 1.98
N PHE A 79 -1.39 7.85 2.10
CA PHE A 79 -2.60 7.79 2.91
C PHE A 79 -3.80 7.67 1.98
N ALA A 80 -4.63 6.65 2.19
CA ALA A 80 -5.74 6.37 1.31
C ALA A 80 -6.97 5.89 2.06
N LYS A 81 -8.16 6.10 1.50
CA LYS A 81 -9.39 5.45 1.96
C LYS A 81 -9.41 3.98 1.49
N PRO A 82 -9.89 3.04 2.31
CA PRO A 82 -10.11 1.66 1.88
C PRO A 82 -10.92 1.59 0.58
N SER A 83 -10.45 0.80 -0.38
CA SER A 83 -11.06 0.65 -1.70
C SER A 83 -10.59 -0.64 -2.33
N ASP A 84 -11.52 -1.42 -2.91
CA ASP A 84 -11.20 -2.66 -3.63
C ASP A 84 -10.34 -2.41 -4.88
N LYS A 85 -10.33 -1.16 -5.37
CA LYS A 85 -9.52 -0.74 -6.52
C LYS A 85 -8.10 -0.31 -6.14
N LEU A 86 -7.82 -0.13 -4.85
CA LEU A 86 -6.51 0.25 -4.33
C LEU A 86 -5.73 -1.01 -3.97
N THR A 87 -4.93 -1.50 -4.92
CA THR A 87 -4.10 -2.69 -4.73
C THR A 87 -2.63 -2.32 -4.56
N VAL A 88 -1.87 -3.20 -3.89
CA VAL A 88 -0.40 -3.09 -3.77
C VAL A 88 0.24 -2.95 -5.16
N GLU A 89 -0.20 -3.78 -6.12
CA GLU A 89 0.26 -3.71 -7.51
C GLU A 89 0.00 -2.34 -8.14
N ARG A 90 -1.17 -1.73 -7.90
CA ARG A 90 -1.50 -0.42 -8.48
C ARG A 90 -0.59 0.69 -7.93
N LEU A 91 -0.33 0.67 -6.62
CA LEU A 91 0.59 1.61 -5.98
C LEU A 91 2.02 1.42 -6.49
N TRP A 92 2.48 0.17 -6.56
CA TRP A 92 3.79 -0.17 -7.11
C TRP A 92 3.96 0.32 -8.55
N ASN A 93 3.01 -0.01 -9.43
CA ASN A 93 3.02 0.41 -10.83
C ASN A 93 2.96 1.95 -10.97
N ALA A 94 2.29 2.65 -10.07
CA ALA A 94 2.28 4.11 -10.06
C ALA A 94 3.68 4.68 -9.76
N VAL A 95 4.42 4.09 -8.80
CA VAL A 95 5.80 4.48 -8.52
C VAL A 95 6.71 4.16 -9.72
N GLU A 96 6.56 3.01 -10.36
CA GLU A 96 7.31 2.66 -11.60
C GLU A 96 7.05 3.65 -12.74
N LYS A 97 5.77 3.99 -12.99
CA LYS A 97 5.40 5.02 -13.99
C LYS A 97 6.00 6.38 -13.67
N GLY A 98 6.14 6.69 -12.39
CA GLY A 98 6.82 7.89 -11.90
C GLY A 98 8.34 7.84 -12.06
N LYS A 99 8.90 6.72 -12.55
CA LYS A 99 10.33 6.40 -12.60
C LYS A 99 10.99 6.40 -11.22
N GLY A 100 10.24 5.94 -10.21
CA GLY A 100 10.71 5.90 -8.82
C GLY A 100 11.47 4.63 -8.44
N GLY A 101 11.41 3.56 -9.24
CA GLY A 101 12.12 2.31 -8.95
C GLY A 101 11.73 1.69 -7.61
N PRO A 102 10.46 1.27 -7.42
CA PRO A 102 10.04 0.68 -6.16
C PRO A 102 10.80 -0.61 -5.86
N SER A 103 11.27 -0.74 -4.62
CA SER A 103 12.04 -1.89 -4.15
C SER A 103 11.44 -2.53 -2.89
N LYS A 104 10.64 -1.78 -2.14
CA LYS A 104 9.93 -2.26 -0.96
C LYS A 104 8.58 -1.56 -0.82
N LEU A 105 7.57 -2.28 -0.39
CA LEU A 105 6.26 -1.74 -0.05
C LEU A 105 5.74 -2.41 1.23
N ILE A 106 5.40 -1.60 2.22
CA ILE A 106 4.80 -2.03 3.48
C ILE A 106 3.32 -1.68 3.44
N ALA A 107 2.48 -2.70 3.62
CA ALA A 107 1.03 -2.59 3.70
C ALA A 107 0.53 -3.31 4.96
N ALA A 108 -0.75 -3.11 5.30
CA ALA A 108 -1.39 -3.82 6.41
C ALA A 108 -1.40 -5.36 6.24
N THR A 109 -1.30 -5.85 5.00
CA THR A 109 -1.28 -7.29 4.67
C THR A 109 0.11 -7.91 4.80
N GLY A 110 1.17 -7.12 4.65
CA GLY A 110 2.54 -7.61 4.65
C GLY A 110 3.54 -6.64 4.07
N THR A 111 4.79 -7.08 4.05
CA THR A 111 5.92 -6.40 3.42
C THR A 111 6.27 -7.10 2.12
N TYR A 112 6.30 -6.33 1.04
CA TYR A 112 6.64 -6.75 -0.30
C TYR A 112 8.02 -6.20 -0.63
N THR A 113 9.00 -7.05 -0.87
CA THR A 113 10.38 -6.65 -1.15
C THR A 113 10.81 -7.22 -2.50
N PHE A 114 11.38 -6.38 -3.35
CA PHE A 114 11.86 -6.77 -4.67
C PHE A 114 13.38 -6.71 -4.76
N ALA A 115 14.01 -7.86 -4.97
CA ALA A 115 15.44 -8.00 -5.23
C ALA A 115 15.69 -8.05 -6.75
N LYS A 116 16.59 -7.21 -7.24
CA LYS A 116 17.00 -7.16 -8.66
C LYS A 116 17.83 -8.41 -9.03
N PRO A 117 18.00 -8.73 -10.33
CA PRO A 117 18.68 -9.98 -10.75
C PRO A 117 20.12 -10.11 -10.25
N ASN A 118 20.82 -8.99 -10.07
CA ASN A 118 22.17 -8.95 -9.53
C ASN A 118 22.26 -9.33 -8.04
N GLN A 119 21.14 -9.34 -7.32
CA GLN A 119 21.03 -9.71 -5.91
C GLN A 119 20.57 -11.16 -5.70
N LEU A 120 20.28 -11.89 -6.79
CA LEU A 120 19.85 -13.28 -6.74
C LEU A 120 21.03 -14.27 -6.66
N SER A 121 20.79 -15.43 -6.07
CA SER A 121 21.73 -16.55 -6.13
C SER A 121 21.86 -17.12 -7.55
N ASP A 122 22.93 -17.87 -7.82
CA ASP A 122 23.17 -18.44 -9.15
C ASP A 122 22.09 -19.47 -9.54
N ALA A 123 21.57 -20.22 -8.56
CA ALA A 123 20.44 -21.14 -8.76
C ALA A 123 19.16 -20.40 -9.19
N GLU A 124 18.90 -19.20 -8.64
CA GLU A 124 17.74 -18.39 -9.00
C GLU A 124 17.90 -17.71 -10.37
N LYS A 125 19.12 -17.28 -10.71
CA LYS A 125 19.43 -16.72 -12.04
C LYS A 125 19.28 -17.75 -13.16
N ALA A 126 19.58 -19.02 -12.87
CA ALA A 126 19.47 -20.12 -13.83
C ALA A 126 18.03 -20.39 -14.29
N ALA A 127 16.99 -19.91 -13.58
CA ALA A 127 15.58 -20.01 -13.97
C ALA A 127 15.18 -19.08 -15.14
N SER A 128 16.15 -18.70 -15.98
CA SER A 128 15.98 -17.75 -17.08
C SER A 128 14.86 -18.17 -18.03
N GLY A 129 13.80 -17.36 -18.11
CA GLY A 129 12.65 -17.55 -19.00
C GLY A 129 11.38 -18.07 -18.34
N SER A 130 11.47 -18.57 -17.11
CA SER A 130 10.31 -19.04 -16.33
C SER A 130 10.09 -18.18 -15.08
N TYR A 131 8.89 -18.27 -14.54
CA TYR A 131 8.52 -17.67 -13.26
C TYR A 131 8.28 -18.77 -12.24
N VAL A 132 8.81 -18.62 -11.03
CA VAL A 132 8.59 -19.55 -9.93
C VAL A 132 7.81 -18.83 -8.84
N VAL A 133 6.61 -19.31 -8.56
CA VAL A 133 5.74 -18.81 -7.50
C VAL A 133 5.75 -19.81 -6.36
N VAL A 134 6.24 -19.39 -5.20
CA VAL A 134 6.22 -20.19 -3.97
C VAL A 134 4.98 -19.80 -3.16
N VAL A 135 4.19 -20.78 -2.74
CA VAL A 135 2.92 -20.55 -2.03
C VAL A 135 2.94 -21.33 -0.72
N ALA A 136 2.59 -20.69 0.39
CA ALA A 136 2.53 -21.39 1.66
C ALA A 136 1.45 -22.48 1.64
N ASN A 137 1.80 -23.70 2.10
CA ASN A 137 0.89 -24.83 2.25
C ASN A 137 0.15 -25.23 0.96
N LEU A 138 0.84 -25.24 -0.19
CA LEU A 138 0.22 -25.52 -1.49
C LEU A 138 -0.41 -26.93 -1.57
N LYS A 139 0.11 -27.87 -0.78
CA LYS A 139 -0.43 -29.24 -0.63
C LYS A 139 -1.81 -29.31 0.07
N ALA A 140 -2.23 -28.27 0.77
CA ALA A 140 -3.44 -28.32 1.59
C ALA A 140 -4.72 -28.16 0.75
N ASN A 141 -5.73 -29.00 0.99
CA ASN A 141 -7.13 -28.77 0.60
C ASN A 141 -7.37 -28.34 -0.86
N GLY A 142 -6.65 -28.93 -1.83
CA GLY A 142 -6.80 -28.58 -3.25
C GLY A 142 -6.29 -27.18 -3.61
N ALA A 143 -5.50 -26.54 -2.75
CA ALA A 143 -4.93 -25.20 -2.98
C ALA A 143 -4.17 -25.12 -4.31
N ALA A 144 -3.40 -26.16 -4.66
CA ALA A 144 -2.72 -26.27 -5.94
C ALA A 144 -3.64 -26.08 -7.16
N GLU A 145 -4.82 -26.71 -7.16
CA GLU A 145 -5.75 -26.63 -8.28
C GLU A 145 -6.41 -25.24 -8.37
N LEU A 146 -6.76 -24.66 -7.23
CA LEU A 146 -7.35 -23.32 -7.15
C LEU A 146 -6.35 -22.26 -7.60
N VAL A 147 -5.13 -22.29 -7.04
CA VAL A 147 -4.05 -21.37 -7.40
C VAL A 147 -3.67 -21.52 -8.87
N GLY A 148 -3.52 -22.75 -9.36
CA GLY A 148 -3.22 -23.00 -10.77
C GLY A 148 -4.31 -22.49 -11.72
N ARG A 149 -5.59 -22.61 -11.34
CA ARG A 149 -6.70 -22.04 -12.13
C ARG A 149 -6.66 -20.52 -12.17
N GLU A 150 -6.42 -19.89 -11.02
CA GLU A 150 -6.38 -18.43 -10.92
C GLU A 150 -5.19 -17.83 -11.67
N LEU A 151 -4.01 -18.47 -11.58
CA LEU A 151 -2.82 -18.05 -12.32
C LEU A 151 -2.96 -18.23 -13.84
N ARG A 152 -3.71 -19.22 -14.32
CA ARG A 152 -4.04 -19.35 -15.76
C ARG A 152 -4.87 -18.17 -16.27
N GLY A 153 -5.60 -17.48 -15.39
CA GLY A 153 -6.34 -16.27 -15.72
C GLY A 153 -5.45 -15.02 -15.83
N VAL A 154 -4.19 -15.08 -15.38
CA VAL A 154 -3.25 -13.97 -15.52
C VAL A 154 -2.81 -13.84 -16.97
N ARG A 155 -3.06 -12.67 -17.56
CA ARG A 155 -2.70 -12.38 -18.96
C ARG A 155 -1.21 -12.62 -19.19
N GLY A 156 -0.90 -13.43 -20.21
CA GLY A 156 0.48 -13.73 -20.58
C GLY A 156 1.00 -15.06 -20.06
N VAL A 157 0.30 -15.74 -19.15
CA VAL A 157 0.68 -17.09 -18.71
C VAL A 157 0.34 -18.10 -19.81
N LYS A 158 1.32 -18.91 -20.23
CA LYS A 158 1.15 -19.95 -21.25
C LYS A 158 0.96 -21.33 -20.61
N THR A 159 1.88 -21.73 -19.74
CA THR A 159 1.87 -23.03 -19.08
C THR A 159 2.10 -22.86 -17.59
N ILE A 160 1.61 -23.81 -16.79
CA ILE A 160 1.85 -23.89 -15.35
C ILE A 160 2.14 -25.35 -15.00
N VAL A 161 3.28 -25.57 -14.36
CA VAL A 161 3.66 -26.85 -13.75
C VAL A 161 3.62 -26.68 -12.24
N VAL A 162 2.87 -27.56 -11.57
CA VAL A 162 2.78 -27.57 -10.11
C VAL A 162 3.81 -28.55 -9.56
N ASN A 163 4.67 -28.08 -8.68
CA ASN A 163 5.55 -28.92 -7.88
C ASN A 163 5.08 -28.86 -6.42
N LEU A 164 4.38 -29.92 -5.99
CA LEU A 164 3.90 -30.01 -4.63
C LEU A 164 5.05 -30.13 -3.64
N ASP A 165 6.11 -30.89 -3.94
CA ASP A 165 7.18 -31.20 -2.99
C ASP A 165 7.89 -29.95 -2.45
N SER A 166 8.03 -28.94 -3.31
CA SER A 166 8.63 -27.65 -2.95
C SER A 166 7.60 -26.53 -2.72
N ASP A 167 6.30 -26.82 -2.77
CA ASP A 167 5.21 -25.84 -2.74
C ASP A 167 5.36 -24.72 -3.81
N GLN A 168 5.75 -25.12 -5.02
CA GLN A 168 6.04 -24.20 -6.13
C GLN A 168 5.10 -24.39 -7.32
N LEU A 169 4.85 -23.29 -8.03
CA LEU A 169 4.30 -23.29 -9.37
C LEU A 169 5.32 -22.66 -10.31
N VAL A 170 5.70 -23.39 -11.35
CA VAL A 170 6.57 -22.90 -12.42
C VAL A 170 5.70 -22.49 -13.59
N LEU A 171 5.79 -21.23 -13.99
CA LEU A 171 5.01 -20.67 -15.08
C LEU A 171 5.93 -20.30 -16.25
N GLU A 172 5.51 -20.64 -17.46
CA GLU A 172 6.14 -20.11 -18.67
C GLU A 172 5.27 -18.98 -19.23
N PRO A 173 5.86 -17.82 -19.54
CA PRO A 173 5.13 -16.76 -20.21
C PRO A 173 4.90 -17.09 -21.69
N GLN A 174 3.93 -16.41 -22.28
CA GLN A 174 3.83 -16.29 -23.73
C GLN A 174 5.08 -15.59 -24.29
N GLN A 175 5.47 -15.93 -25.52
CA GLN A 175 6.67 -15.37 -26.14
C GLN A 175 6.61 -13.84 -26.19
N GLY A 176 7.67 -13.19 -25.70
CA GLY A 176 7.76 -11.72 -25.65
C GLY A 176 6.91 -11.04 -24.57
N VAL A 177 6.25 -11.81 -23.70
CA VAL A 177 5.44 -11.26 -22.60
C VAL A 177 6.19 -11.32 -21.28
N HIS A 178 6.22 -10.19 -20.57
CA HIS A 178 6.73 -10.12 -19.20
C HIS A 178 5.56 -10.19 -18.22
N LEU A 179 5.64 -11.07 -17.24
CA LEU A 179 4.64 -11.20 -16.18
C LEU A 179 5.02 -10.29 -15.02
N SER A 180 4.03 -9.58 -14.48
CA SER A 180 4.20 -8.79 -13.25
C SER A 180 4.27 -9.74 -12.04
N PRO A 181 5.36 -9.72 -11.23
CA PRO A 181 5.47 -10.57 -10.04
C PRO A 181 4.36 -10.27 -9.03
N LEU A 182 3.96 -9.00 -8.93
CA LEU A 182 2.86 -8.55 -8.07
C LEU A 182 1.50 -9.03 -8.59
N ALA A 183 1.28 -9.07 -9.91
CA ALA A 183 0.04 -9.62 -10.47
C ALA A 183 -0.08 -11.12 -10.18
N LEU A 184 1.02 -11.86 -10.28
CA LEU A 184 1.08 -13.28 -9.93
C LEU A 184 0.81 -13.49 -8.43
N ALA A 185 1.44 -12.71 -7.57
CA ALA A 185 1.19 -12.76 -6.13
C ALA A 185 -0.28 -12.43 -5.79
N ALA A 186 -0.83 -11.36 -6.37
CA ALA A 186 -2.23 -10.98 -6.17
C ALA A 186 -3.21 -12.06 -6.66
N ALA A 187 -2.88 -12.78 -7.73
CA ALA A 187 -3.66 -13.94 -8.17
C ALA A 187 -3.67 -15.05 -7.12
N VAL A 188 -2.52 -15.39 -6.53
CA VAL A 188 -2.47 -16.35 -5.41
C VAL A 188 -3.33 -15.86 -4.23
N GLU A 189 -3.20 -14.60 -3.84
CA GLU A 189 -3.96 -14.02 -2.72
C GLU A 189 -5.48 -14.08 -2.93
N ARG A 190 -5.99 -13.94 -4.17
CA ARG A 190 -7.42 -14.07 -4.49
C ARG A 190 -7.99 -15.45 -4.21
N THR A 191 -7.15 -16.49 -4.23
CA THR A 191 -7.53 -17.86 -3.83
C THR A 191 -7.49 -18.08 -2.31
N LYS A 192 -7.27 -17.00 -1.55
CA LYS A 192 -7.01 -17.00 -0.11
C LYS A 192 -5.73 -17.75 0.28
N GLN A 193 -4.85 -18.08 -0.67
CA GLN A 193 -3.53 -18.64 -0.38
C GLN A 193 -2.50 -17.53 -0.17
N GLN A 194 -1.37 -17.87 0.44
CA GLN A 194 -0.32 -16.89 0.76
C GLN A 194 0.87 -17.09 -0.18
N PRO A 195 1.13 -16.16 -1.11
CA PRO A 195 2.38 -16.18 -1.85
C PRO A 195 3.52 -15.81 -0.90
N LEU A 196 4.61 -16.57 -0.96
CA LEU A 196 5.83 -16.30 -0.17
C LEU A 196 6.89 -15.60 -1.03
N SER A 197 7.01 -16.03 -2.29
CA SER A 197 7.85 -15.33 -3.26
C SER A 197 7.44 -15.59 -4.70
N VAL A 198 7.79 -14.65 -5.57
CA VAL A 198 7.70 -14.78 -7.03
C VAL A 198 9.05 -14.42 -7.64
N THR A 199 9.72 -15.41 -8.22
CA THR A 199 11.02 -15.23 -8.89
C THR A 199 10.81 -15.26 -10.41
N GLY A 200 11.47 -14.38 -11.15
CA GLY A 200 11.45 -14.35 -12.60
C GLY A 200 12.66 -13.61 -13.19
N PRO A 201 12.71 -13.42 -14.51
CA PRO A 201 13.86 -12.79 -15.19
C PRO A 201 14.25 -11.40 -14.68
N GLN A 202 13.28 -10.66 -14.13
CA GLN A 202 13.46 -9.30 -13.62
C GLN A 202 13.95 -9.24 -12.18
N GLY A 203 13.96 -10.37 -11.44
CA GLY A 203 14.25 -10.36 -10.02
C GLY A 203 13.34 -11.28 -9.21
N ARG A 204 13.37 -11.10 -7.90
CA ARG A 204 12.55 -11.84 -6.94
C ARG A 204 11.73 -10.89 -6.10
N LEU A 205 10.43 -11.08 -6.10
CA LEU A 205 9.52 -10.53 -5.11
C LEU A 205 9.43 -11.49 -3.93
N THR A 206 9.67 -11.01 -2.72
CA THR A 206 9.45 -11.73 -1.46
C THR A 206 8.33 -11.05 -0.69
N ILE A 207 7.45 -11.83 -0.08
CA ILE A 207 6.27 -11.35 0.61
C ILE A 207 6.29 -11.91 2.03
N GLU A 208 6.44 -11.01 3.00
CA GLU A 208 6.42 -11.33 4.42
C GLU A 208 5.07 -10.87 5.00
N PRO A 209 4.13 -11.79 5.29
CA PRO A 209 2.84 -11.42 5.84
C PRO A 209 3.00 -10.84 7.25
N THR A 210 2.16 -9.86 7.59
CA THR A 210 2.13 -9.33 8.96
C THR A 210 1.64 -10.41 9.93
N ALA A 211 2.29 -10.57 11.09
CA ALA A 211 2.06 -11.66 12.05
C ALA A 211 0.58 -11.89 12.45
N HIS A 212 -0.26 -10.86 12.38
CA HIS A 212 -1.68 -10.95 12.69
C HIS A 212 -2.47 -11.85 11.71
N GLN A 213 -2.00 -12.02 10.47
CA GLN A 213 -2.57 -12.94 9.47
C GLN A 213 -2.24 -14.42 9.75
N LEU A 214 -1.14 -14.70 10.44
CA LEU A 214 -0.74 -16.07 10.80
C LEU A 214 -1.63 -16.61 11.94
N SER A 215 -1.91 -15.77 12.95
CA SER A 215 -2.70 -16.15 14.12
C SER A 215 -4.21 -16.32 13.82
N SER A 216 -4.80 -15.49 12.96
CA SER A 216 -6.22 -15.61 12.60
C SER A 216 -6.53 -16.79 11.66
N ARG A 217 -5.52 -17.38 11.01
CA ARG A 217 -5.68 -18.53 10.11
C ARG A 217 -5.48 -19.89 10.80
N GLN A 218 -4.81 -19.93 11.96
CA GLN A 218 -4.68 -21.15 12.76
C GLN A 218 -5.91 -21.48 13.61
N LYS A 219 -6.92 -20.60 13.69
CA LYS A 219 -8.10 -20.83 14.53
C LYS A 219 -9.31 -21.35 13.74
N SER A 220 -9.50 -22.68 13.85
CA SER A 220 -10.73 -23.51 13.70
C SER A 220 -11.17 -23.99 12.30
N PRO A 221 -11.80 -25.18 12.17
CA PRO A 221 -12.68 -25.84 13.17
C PRO A 221 -12.34 -27.31 13.51
N GLY A 222 -12.30 -27.62 14.81
CA GLY A 222 -12.11 -28.99 15.27
C GLY A 222 -12.02 -29.12 16.79
N GLU A 223 -12.93 -28.50 17.55
CA GLU A 223 -13.14 -28.92 18.94
C GLU A 223 -14.62 -29.23 19.11
N VAL A 224 -14.93 -30.52 18.92
CA VAL A 224 -16.18 -31.13 19.34
C VAL A 224 -16.04 -31.44 20.82
N ARG A 225 -16.90 -30.83 21.63
CA ARG A 225 -17.38 -31.47 22.86
C ARG A 225 -18.78 -30.98 23.20
#